data_AF-A0AAF3F7S9-F1
#
_entry.id   AF-A0AAF3F7S9-F1
#
_cell.length_a   1.000
_cell.length_b   1.000
_cell.length_c   1.000
_cell.angle_alpha   90.00
_cell.angle_beta   90.00
_cell.angle_gamma   90.00
#
_symmetry.space_group_name_H-M   'P 1'
#
loop_
_entity.id
_entity.type
_entity.pdbx_description
1 polymer ?
#
loop_
_entity_poly.entity_id
_entity_poly.type
_entity_poly.pdbx_seq_one_letter_code
_entity_poly.pdbx_strand_id
1 'polypeptide(L)'
;MITVHRDASSKEVPLFQSPTNYTNTVSACIGPLYWFNDWIRLIIFVEYWKFIGVSKILLTPNVISKDVAKVIEYYKAQGIIETHGWPLLPFTEKVDPNYGVHYVSDNLDTQHCTFWSKKIEPSSLTFSNRGARRKRIWVA
;
A
#
# COMPACT_ATOMS: atom_id res chain seq x y z
N MET A 1 -2.72 -8.12 19.79
CA MET A 1 -3.16 -9.40 19.21
C MET A 1 -4.68 -9.36 19.18
N ILE A 2 -5.30 -9.62 18.03
CA ILE A 2 -6.74 -9.85 17.89
C ILE A 2 -6.91 -11.36 17.71
N THR A 3 -7.80 -11.97 18.47
CA THR A 3 -8.15 -13.38 18.27
C THR A 3 -9.37 -13.45 17.36
N VAL A 4 -9.19 -14.03 16.17
CA VAL A 4 -10.29 -14.25 15.22
C VAL A 4 -10.79 -15.67 15.42
N HIS A 5 -12.08 -15.80 15.68
CA HIS A 5 -12.76 -17.08 15.85
C HIS A 5 -13.52 -17.43 14.57
N ARG A 6 -13.37 -18.67 14.10
CA ARG A 6 -14.19 -19.26 13.05
C ARG A 6 -14.53 -20.69 13.46
N ASP A 7 -15.80 -20.92 13.75
CA ASP A 7 -16.31 -22.18 14.30
C ASP A 7 -15.51 -22.61 15.56
N ALA A 8 -14.99 -23.84 15.61
CA ALA A 8 -14.14 -24.33 16.70
C ALA A 8 -12.68 -23.88 16.61
N SER A 9 -12.29 -23.14 15.57
CA SER A 9 -10.91 -22.70 15.35
C SER A 9 -10.71 -21.24 15.75
N SER A 10 -9.60 -20.94 16.41
CA SER A 10 -9.17 -19.58 16.68
C SER A 10 -7.76 -19.35 16.15
N LYS A 11 -7.53 -18.18 15.56
CA LYS A 11 -6.20 -17.72 15.15
C LYS A 11 -5.90 -16.37 15.77
N GLU A 12 -4.71 -16.24 16.33
CA GLU A 12 -4.18 -14.98 16.81
C GLU A 12 -3.58 -14.20 15.64
N VAL A 13 -4.10 -13.00 15.39
CA VAL A 13 -3.58 -12.06 14.41
C VAL A 13 -2.86 -10.94 15.18
N PRO A 14 -1.59 -10.63 14.89
CA PRO A 14 -0.92 -9.50 15.51
C PRO A 14 -1.66 -8.20 15.22
N LEU A 15 -1.80 -7.36 16.23
CA LEU A 15 -2.34 -6.01 16.03
C LEU A 15 -1.34 -5.23 15.20
N PHE A 16 -1.83 -4.53 14.17
CA PHE A 16 -1.04 -3.56 13.43
C PHE A 16 -0.49 -2.51 14.39
N GLN A 17 0.83 -2.41 14.50
CA GLN A 17 1.49 -1.40 15.32
C GLN A 17 1.90 -0.23 14.43
N SER A 18 1.48 1.00 14.77
CA SER A 18 1.96 2.20 14.09
C SER A 18 3.47 2.32 14.25
N PRO A 19 4.22 2.72 13.20
CA PRO A 19 5.65 2.91 13.33
C PRO A 19 5.86 4.10 14.27
N THR A 20 6.83 3.99 15.16
CA THR A 20 7.15 5.05 16.14
C THR A 20 8.29 5.94 15.68
N ASN A 21 8.99 5.57 14.59
CA ASN A 21 10.12 6.31 14.03
C ASN A 21 9.72 6.93 12.69
N TYR A 22 9.29 8.18 12.71
CA TYR A 22 9.00 8.92 11.49
C TYR A 22 10.31 9.49 10.92
N THR A 23 10.62 9.16 9.67
CA THR A 23 11.60 9.93 8.88
C THR A 23 10.94 11.23 8.42
N ASN A 24 11.70 12.32 8.32
CA ASN A 24 11.21 13.63 7.81
C ASN A 24 10.97 13.63 6.28
N THR A 25 10.57 12.49 5.72
CA THR A 25 10.37 12.29 4.27
C THR A 25 8.89 12.25 3.98
N VAL A 26 8.44 13.03 3.00
CA VAL A 26 7.05 13.05 2.56
C VAL A 26 6.91 12.16 1.33
N SER A 27 5.99 11.21 1.38
CA SER A 27 5.66 10.33 0.26
C SER A 27 4.25 10.63 -0.26
N ALA A 28 4.08 10.62 -1.58
CA ALA A 28 2.77 10.73 -2.21
C ALA A 28 2.20 9.33 -2.47
N CYS A 29 1.00 9.08 -1.98
CA CYS A 29 0.22 7.90 -2.35
C CYS A 29 -0.70 8.25 -3.50
N ILE A 30 -0.63 7.49 -4.59
CA ILE A 30 -1.50 7.65 -5.74
C ILE A 30 -2.27 6.37 -5.96
N GLY A 31 -3.58 6.54 -6.11
CA GLY A 31 -4.51 5.46 -6.41
C GLY A 31 -4.15 4.70 -7.69
N PRO A 32 -4.82 3.58 -7.93
CA PRO A 32 -4.57 2.72 -9.04
C PRO A 32 -4.83 3.42 -10.36
N LEU A 33 -3.92 3.21 -11.29
CA LEU A 33 -4.02 3.73 -12.64
C LEU A 33 -4.85 2.77 -13.49
N TYR A 34 -6.18 2.95 -13.48
CA TYR A 34 -7.10 2.18 -14.32
C TYR A 34 -7.22 2.78 -15.72
N TRP A 35 -6.93 1.97 -16.73
CA TRP A 35 -6.99 2.32 -18.16
C TRP A 35 -6.22 3.58 -18.53
N PHE A 36 -5.14 3.88 -17.81
CA PHE A 36 -4.39 5.11 -17.98
C PHE A 36 -3.44 5.03 -19.18
N ASN A 37 -3.52 6.00 -20.09
CA ASN A 37 -2.76 6.01 -21.34
C ASN A 37 -1.96 7.30 -21.60
N ASP A 38 -2.14 8.35 -20.81
CA ASP A 38 -1.50 9.66 -21.00
C ASP A 38 -0.13 9.73 -20.29
N TRP A 39 0.89 9.26 -20.99
CA TRP A 39 2.26 9.21 -20.46
C TRP A 39 2.88 10.61 -20.27
N ILE A 40 2.46 11.62 -21.04
CA ILE A 40 2.95 13.01 -20.90
C ILE A 40 2.44 13.60 -19.58
N ARG A 41 1.15 13.40 -19.29
CA ARG A 41 0.56 13.84 -18.02
C ARG A 41 1.19 13.15 -16.82
N LEU A 42 1.59 11.89 -16.95
CA LEU A 42 2.35 11.19 -15.90
C LEU A 42 3.73 11.83 -15.65
N ILE A 43 4.47 12.20 -16.71
CA ILE A 43 5.75 12.90 -16.55
C ILE A 43 5.56 14.21 -15.80
N ILE A 44 4.62 15.05 -16.25
CA ILE A 44 4.32 16.34 -15.61
C ILE A 44 3.95 16.14 -14.15
N PHE A 45 3.10 15.15 -13.88
CA PHE A 45 2.70 14.78 -12.53
C PHE A 45 3.91 14.44 -11.66
N VAL A 46 4.78 13.53 -12.11
CA VAL A 46 5.97 13.11 -11.33
C VAL A 46 6.92 14.29 -11.07
N GLU A 47 7.20 15.10 -12.09
CA GLU A 47 8.08 16.26 -11.95
C GLU A 47 7.51 17.33 -11.01
N TYR A 48 6.20 17.56 -11.03
CA TYR A 48 5.55 18.48 -10.12
C TYR A 48 5.65 18.03 -8.66
N TRP A 49 5.44 16.75 -8.38
CA TRP A 49 5.57 16.21 -7.01
C TRP A 49 7.01 16.25 -6.50
N LYS A 50 7.99 15.98 -7.36
CA LYS A 50 9.42 16.17 -7.03
C LYS A 50 9.71 17.63 -6.67
N PHE A 51 9.16 18.58 -7.44
CA PHE A 51 9.35 20.00 -7.18
C PHE A 51 8.80 20.44 -5.82
N ILE A 52 7.69 19.84 -5.36
CA ILE A 52 7.11 20.11 -4.02
C ILE A 52 7.92 19.46 -2.88
N GLY A 53 8.90 18.62 -3.19
CA GLY A 53 9.77 17.97 -2.20
C GLY A 53 9.29 16.59 -1.75
N VAL A 54 8.41 15.94 -2.53
CA VAL A 54 8.07 14.54 -2.27
C VAL A 54 9.27 13.65 -2.57
N SER A 55 9.62 12.81 -1.60
CA SER A 55 10.77 11.91 -1.65
C SER A 55 10.46 10.65 -2.45
N LYS A 56 9.21 10.18 -2.42
CA LYS A 56 8.79 8.95 -3.11
C LYS A 56 7.29 8.96 -3.45
N ILE A 57 6.96 8.42 -4.61
CA ILE A 57 5.59 8.27 -5.11
C ILE A 57 5.23 6.78 -5.13
N LEU A 58 4.17 6.40 -4.43
CA LEU A 58 3.63 5.06 -4.40
C LEU A 58 2.53 4.95 -5.45
N LEU A 59 2.70 4.06 -6.42
CA LEU A 59 1.74 3.82 -7.50
C LEU A 59 1.24 2.38 -7.49
N THR A 60 -0.02 2.20 -7.87
CA THR A 60 -0.61 0.87 -8.10
C THR A 60 -1.02 0.72 -9.56
N PRO A 61 -0.09 0.41 -10.49
CA PRO A 61 -0.45 0.24 -11.89
C PRO A 61 -1.39 -0.96 -12.04
N ASN A 62 -2.50 -0.77 -12.74
CA ASN A 62 -3.42 -1.84 -13.11
C ASN A 62 -3.38 -2.03 -14.64
N VAL A 63 -4.41 -1.59 -15.36
CA VAL A 63 -4.43 -1.62 -16.83
C VAL A 63 -3.85 -0.30 -17.36
N ILE A 64 -2.63 -0.34 -17.89
CA ILE A 64 -1.92 0.85 -18.40
C ILE A 64 -1.38 0.64 -19.82
N SER A 65 -1.16 1.74 -20.56
CA SER A 65 -0.51 1.69 -21.86
C SER A 65 0.96 1.29 -21.77
N LYS A 66 1.53 0.77 -22.87
CA LYS A 66 2.97 0.42 -22.94
C LYS A 66 3.88 1.63 -22.68
N ASP A 67 3.48 2.81 -23.12
CA ASP A 67 4.29 4.02 -22.95
C ASP A 67 4.22 4.56 -21.51
N VAL A 68 3.05 4.47 -20.87
CA VAL A 68 2.92 4.73 -19.42
C VAL A 68 3.81 3.77 -18.63
N ALA A 69 3.82 2.47 -18.98
CA ALA A 69 4.67 1.49 -18.32
C ALA A 69 6.17 1.84 -18.44
N LYS A 70 6.64 2.29 -19.60
CA LYS A 70 8.03 2.75 -19.79
C LYS A 70 8.37 3.94 -18.91
N VAL A 71 7.48 4.93 -18.81
CA VAL A 71 7.67 6.11 -17.95
C VAL A 71 7.75 5.70 -16.48
N ILE A 72 6.85 4.79 -16.04
CA ILE A 72 6.88 4.26 -14.68
C ILE A 72 8.21 3.57 -14.40
N GLU A 73 8.67 2.67 -15.28
CA GLU A 73 9.95 1.98 -15.11
C GLU A 73 11.16 2.93 -15.08
N TYR A 74 11.14 3.98 -15.91
CA TYR A 74 12.17 5.02 -15.89
C TYR A 74 12.30 5.70 -14.52
N TYR A 75 11.19 6.14 -13.93
CA TYR A 75 11.20 6.79 -12.61
C TYR A 75 11.38 5.81 -11.45
N LYS A 76 11.02 4.54 -11.62
CA LYS A 76 11.35 3.46 -10.67
C LYS A 76 12.85 3.24 -10.59
N ALA A 77 13.55 3.21 -11.73
CA ALA A 77 15.00 3.07 -11.76
C ALA A 77 15.74 4.22 -11.04
N GLN A 78 15.11 5.40 -10.96
CA GLN A 78 15.61 6.56 -10.22
C GLN A 78 15.23 6.56 -8.72
N GLY A 79 14.46 5.57 -8.26
CA GLY A 79 13.98 5.48 -6.88
C GLY A 79 12.84 6.44 -6.53
N ILE A 80 12.31 7.19 -7.50
CA ILE A 80 11.25 8.19 -7.31
C ILE A 80 9.89 7.51 -7.21
N ILE A 81 9.64 6.52 -8.08
CA ILE A 81 8.40 5.73 -8.06
C ILE A 81 8.66 4.39 -7.41
N GLU A 82 7.73 3.94 -6.58
CA GLU A 82 7.63 2.57 -6.11
C GLU A 82 6.25 2.02 -6.48
N THR A 83 6.22 0.83 -7.08
CA THR A 83 4.98 0.21 -7.54
C THR A 83 4.58 -0.97 -6.67
N HIS A 84 3.33 -0.99 -6.24
CA HIS A 84 2.73 -2.13 -5.56
C HIS A 84 1.60 -2.73 -6.39
N GLY A 85 1.38 -4.04 -6.26
CA GLY A 85 0.26 -4.70 -6.89
C GLY A 85 -1.02 -4.50 -6.09
N TRP A 86 -2.14 -4.31 -6.77
CA TRP A 86 -3.45 -4.29 -6.12
C TRP A 86 -3.76 -5.69 -5.54
N PRO A 87 -4.16 -5.81 -4.26
CA PRO A 87 -4.41 -7.10 -3.64
C PRO A 87 -5.77 -7.58 -4.12
N LEU A 88 -5.75 -8.57 -5.03
CA LEU A 88 -6.98 -9.21 -5.49
C LEU A 88 -7.49 -10.18 -4.42
N LEU A 89 -8.79 -10.11 -4.15
CA LEU A 89 -9.50 -11.06 -3.32
C LEU A 89 -9.64 -12.39 -4.07
N PRO A 90 -9.68 -13.54 -3.36
CA PRO A 90 -9.96 -14.83 -3.97
C PRO A 90 -11.31 -14.78 -4.71
N PHE A 91 -11.30 -15.14 -5.99
CA PHE A 91 -12.50 -15.20 -6.81
C PHE A 91 -12.80 -16.65 -7.23
N THR A 92 -14.06 -16.88 -7.62
CA THR A 92 -14.52 -18.15 -8.20
C THR A 92 -15.16 -17.87 -9.55
N GLU A 93 -15.34 -18.88 -10.40
CA GLU A 93 -16.02 -18.70 -11.69
C GLU A 93 -17.43 -18.11 -11.57
N LYS A 94 -18.10 -18.30 -10.42
CA LYS A 94 -19.46 -17.83 -10.16
C LYS A 94 -19.53 -16.43 -9.55
N VAL A 95 -18.49 -16.03 -8.83
CA VAL A 95 -18.45 -14.76 -8.08
C VAL A 95 -17.04 -14.20 -8.14
N ASP A 96 -16.92 -13.05 -8.80
CA ASP A 96 -15.73 -12.22 -8.74
C ASP A 96 -15.95 -11.03 -7.80
N PRO A 97 -15.43 -11.09 -6.56
CA PRO A 97 -15.51 -9.96 -5.63
C PRO A 97 -14.61 -8.78 -6.04
N ASN A 98 -13.73 -8.96 -7.03
CA ASN A 98 -12.90 -7.90 -7.60
C ASN A 98 -13.63 -7.15 -8.73
N TYR A 99 -14.77 -7.66 -9.19
CA TYR A 99 -15.58 -6.99 -10.19
C TYR A 99 -16.07 -5.65 -9.63
N GLY A 100 -15.67 -4.56 -10.27
CA GLY A 100 -16.04 -3.22 -9.82
C GLY A 100 -15.17 -2.63 -8.71
N VAL A 101 -14.04 -3.25 -8.36
CA VAL A 101 -13.13 -2.70 -7.34
C VAL A 101 -12.61 -1.29 -7.72
N HIS A 102 -12.61 -0.96 -9.02
CA HIS A 102 -12.31 0.38 -9.52
C HIS A 102 -13.35 1.44 -9.17
N TYR A 103 -14.58 1.06 -8.79
CA TYR A 103 -15.60 2.01 -8.31
C TYR A 103 -15.40 2.43 -6.85
N VAL A 104 -14.64 1.65 -6.08
CA VAL A 104 -14.36 1.89 -4.66
C VAL A 104 -12.89 2.24 -4.42
N SER A 105 -12.12 2.47 -5.49
CA SER A 105 -10.68 2.70 -5.43
C SER A 105 -10.34 3.85 -4.48
N ASP A 106 -10.95 5.02 -4.64
CA ASP A 106 -10.52 6.23 -3.93
C ASP A 106 -10.45 6.05 -2.39
N ASN A 107 -11.37 5.27 -1.81
CA ASN A 107 -11.39 4.94 -0.38
C ASN A 107 -10.43 3.79 0.00
N LEU A 108 -10.22 2.84 -0.89
CA LEU A 108 -9.32 1.70 -0.70
C LEU A 108 -7.85 2.09 -0.93
N ASP A 109 -7.57 3.07 -1.77
CA ASP A 109 -6.24 3.53 -2.16
C ASP A 109 -5.48 4.09 -0.97
N THR A 110 -6.17 4.90 -0.17
CA THR A 110 -5.62 5.50 1.05
C THR A 110 -5.22 4.41 2.05
N GLN A 111 -6.03 3.36 2.19
CA GLN A 111 -5.74 2.22 3.06
C GLN A 111 -4.59 1.35 2.50
N HIS A 112 -4.59 1.13 1.19
CA HIS A 112 -3.58 0.34 0.49
C HIS A 112 -2.19 0.96 0.61
N CYS A 113 -2.06 2.26 0.34
CA CYS A 113 -0.79 2.95 0.51
C CYS A 113 -0.32 3.02 1.96
N THR A 114 -1.24 3.19 2.91
CA THR A 114 -0.89 3.18 4.35
C THR A 114 -0.29 1.84 4.77
N PHE A 115 -0.73 0.74 4.16
CA PHE A 115 -0.15 -0.57 4.40
C PHE A 115 1.29 -0.66 3.84
N TRP A 116 1.52 -0.17 2.62
CA TRP A 116 2.83 -0.29 1.95
C TRP A 116 3.87 0.72 2.42
N SER A 117 3.47 1.92 2.84
CA SER A 117 4.40 2.94 3.35
C SER A 117 5.24 2.44 4.52
N LYS A 118 4.75 1.47 5.30
CA LYS A 118 5.49 0.84 6.40
C LYS A 118 6.58 -0.12 5.98
N LYS A 119 6.50 -0.71 4.80
CA LYS A 119 7.50 -1.68 4.31
C LYS A 119 8.78 -0.99 3.83
N ILE A 120 8.75 0.34 3.72
CA ILE A 120 9.84 1.21 3.27
C ILE A 120 10.81 1.53 4.43
N GLU A 121 10.49 1.15 5.67
CA GLU A 121 11.45 1.23 6.78
C GLU A 121 12.63 0.26 6.58
N PRO A 122 13.89 0.70 6.71
CA PRO A 122 15.04 -0.17 6.60
C PRO A 122 14.98 -1.25 7.68
N SER A 123 15.25 -2.49 7.26
CA SER A 123 15.45 -3.65 8.11
C SER A 123 16.62 -3.43 9.10
N SER A 124 16.37 -2.79 10.23
CA SER A 124 17.40 -2.67 11.27
C SER A 124 16.78 -2.51 12.66
N LEU A 125 16.03 -3.50 13.13
CA LEU A 125 15.82 -3.64 14.57
C LEU A 125 15.88 -5.12 14.98
N THR A 126 17.06 -5.49 15.45
CA THR A 126 17.34 -6.67 16.26
C THR A 126 16.31 -6.81 17.39
N PHE A 127 15.67 -7.97 17.44
CA PHE A 127 14.68 -8.34 18.43
C PHE A 127 15.30 -8.44 19.84
N SER A 128 15.16 -7.39 20.65
CA SER A 128 15.39 -7.45 22.10
C SER A 128 14.09 -7.83 22.79
N ASN A 129 13.97 -9.10 23.17
CA ASN A 129 12.93 -9.64 24.05
C ASN A 129 12.89 -8.89 25.39
N ARG A 130 11.90 -8.02 25.61
CA ARG A 130 11.47 -7.64 26.97
C ARG A 130 9.94 -7.55 27.09
N GLY A 131 9.38 -8.61 27.66
CA GLY A 131 8.17 -8.70 28.48
C GLY A 131 6.99 -7.77 28.21
N ALA A 132 6.00 -8.23 27.44
CA ALA A 132 4.69 -7.59 27.34
C ALA A 132 3.68 -8.22 28.34
N ARG A 133 3.29 -7.47 29.38
CA ARG A 133 2.16 -7.78 30.26
C ARG A 133 0.84 -7.74 29.47
N ARG A 134 0.10 -8.85 29.43
CA ARG A 134 -1.25 -8.96 28.86
C ARG A 134 -2.25 -8.14 29.69
N LYS A 135 -2.92 -7.14 29.10
CA LYS A 135 -4.18 -6.60 29.63
C LYS A 135 -5.35 -7.31 28.94
N ARG A 136 -6.21 -7.97 29.74
CA ARG A 136 -7.50 -8.52 29.32
C ARG A 136 -8.56 -7.43 29.50
N ILE A 137 -9.35 -7.16 28.47
CA ILE A 137 -10.57 -6.34 28.55
C ILE A 137 -11.73 -7.33 28.43
N TRP A 138 -12.61 -7.36 29.43
CA TRP A 138 -13.91 -8.02 29.34
C TRP A 138 -14.91 -7.00 28.82
N VAL A 139 -15.68 -7.37 27.81
CA VAL A 139 -16.88 -6.62 27.40
C VAL A 139 -18.07 -7.43 27.88
N ALA A 140 -18.93 -6.78 28.66
CA ALA A 140 -20.13 -7.32 29.29
C ALA A 140 -21.23 -7.65 28.27
#